data_AF-A0A3D2R221-F1
#
_entry.id   AF-A0A3D2R221-F1
#
_cell.length_a   1.000
_cell.length_b   1.000
_cell.length_c   1.000
_cell.angle_alpha   90.00
_cell.angle_beta   90.00
_cell.angle_gamma   90.00
#
_symmetry.space_group_name_H-M   'P 1'
#
loop_
_entity.id
_entity.type
_entity.pdbx_description
1 polymer ?
#
loop_
_entity_poly.entity_id
_entity_poly.type
_entity_poly.pdbx_seq_one_letter_code
_entity_poly.pdbx_strand_id
1 'polypeptide(L)'
;SLTQNKWKIDDVLGVWPLHGLCGAWGGIAAGIFGTKAFGGMGGVSLISQIIGTLSGLTFALISGYILYKILDTVFGIRLTIEEEYNGADISIHKINSTSSD
;
A
#
# COMPACT_ATOMS: atom_id res chain seq x y z
N SER A 1 9.66 6.68 -7.34
CA SER A 1 8.40 7.47 -7.41
C SER A 1 8.55 8.81 -6.67
N LEU A 2 7.59 9.75 -6.73
CA LEU A 2 7.58 10.95 -5.86
C LEU A 2 7.70 10.56 -4.37
N THR A 3 6.97 9.50 -3.98
CA THR A 3 7.00 8.87 -2.65
C THR A 3 8.41 8.50 -2.20
N GLN A 4 9.17 7.80 -3.04
CA GLN A 4 10.55 7.41 -2.71
C GLN A 4 11.55 8.57 -2.85
N ASN A 5 11.53 9.29 -3.98
CA ASN A 5 12.59 10.22 -4.34
C ASN A 5 12.52 11.53 -3.55
N LYS A 6 11.30 12.06 -3.35
CA LYS A 6 11.05 13.35 -2.72
C LYS A 6 10.62 13.22 -1.26
N TRP A 7 9.70 12.30 -0.96
CA TRP A 7 9.20 12.13 0.41
C TRP A 7 10.01 11.16 1.26
N LYS A 8 10.98 10.46 0.66
CA LYS A 8 11.87 9.52 1.35
C LYS A 8 11.11 8.41 2.08
N ILE A 9 9.99 7.98 1.50
CA ILE A 9 9.22 6.82 1.96
C ILE A 9 9.62 5.62 1.11
N ASP A 10 10.21 4.63 1.76
CA ASP A 10 10.71 3.40 1.12
C ASP A 10 9.58 2.41 0.82
N ASP A 11 8.77 2.74 -0.20
CA ASP A 11 7.79 1.84 -0.80
C ASP A 11 8.45 1.11 -1.98
N VAL A 12 9.14 0.02 -1.68
CA VAL A 12 10.04 -0.73 -2.58
C VAL A 12 9.38 -1.06 -3.93
N LEU A 13 8.10 -1.42 -3.92
CA LEU A 13 7.36 -1.85 -5.10
C LEU A 13 6.40 -0.77 -5.64
N GLY A 14 6.35 0.41 -5.01
CA GLY A 14 5.43 1.48 -5.39
C GLY A 14 3.96 1.11 -5.21
N VAL A 15 3.63 0.29 -4.21
CA VAL A 15 2.26 -0.20 -3.96
C VAL A 15 1.34 0.95 -3.58
N TRP A 16 1.81 1.91 -2.77
CA TRP A 16 1.01 3.06 -2.34
C TRP A 16 0.56 3.94 -3.51
N PRO A 17 1.46 4.46 -4.38
CA PRO A 17 1.03 5.27 -5.51
C PRO A 17 0.24 4.47 -6.55
N LEU A 18 0.55 3.18 -6.77
CA LEU A 18 -0.13 2.38 -7.77
C LEU A 18 -1.52 1.92 -7.35
N HIS A 19 -1.68 1.40 -6.14
CA HIS A 19 -2.95 0.83 -5.67
C HIS A 19 -3.71 1.78 -4.75
N GLY A 20 -3.02 2.40 -3.80
CA GLY A 20 -3.63 3.33 -2.84
C GLY A 20 -4.22 4.56 -3.53
N LEU A 21 -3.40 5.31 -4.28
CA LEU A 21 -3.85 6.54 -4.94
C LEU A 21 -4.80 6.25 -6.11
N CYS A 22 -4.48 5.29 -6.99
CA CYS A 22 -5.37 4.96 -8.10
C CYS A 22 -6.71 4.37 -7.63
N GLY A 23 -6.70 3.56 -6.57
CA GLY A 23 -7.93 3.04 -5.97
C GLY A 23 -8.79 4.15 -5.36
N ALA A 24 -8.18 5.07 -4.62
CA ALA A 24 -8.88 6.22 -4.06
C ALA A 24 -9.48 7.12 -5.15
N TRP A 25 -8.71 7.41 -6.21
CA TRP A 25 -9.21 8.12 -7.37
C TRP A 25 -10.36 7.36 -8.05
N GLY A 26 -10.23 6.05 -8.24
CA GLY A 26 -11.26 5.21 -8.83
C GLY A 26 -12.59 5.26 -8.07
N GLY A 27 -12.55 5.20 -6.73
CA GLY A 27 -13.73 5.34 -5.88
C GLY A 27 -14.43 6.68 -6.07
N ILE A 28 -13.67 7.78 -6.01
CA ILE A 28 -14.22 9.14 -6.22
C ILE A 28 -14.77 9.29 -7.66
N ALA A 29 -14.01 8.84 -8.66
CA ALA A 29 -14.39 8.90 -10.06
C ALA A 29 -15.68 8.11 -10.35
N ALA A 30 -15.90 6.96 -9.69
CA ALA A 30 -17.15 6.22 -9.78
C ALA A 30 -18.35 7.05 -9.31
N GLY A 31 -18.17 7.89 -8.28
CA GLY A 31 -19.19 8.82 -7.79
C GLY A 31 -19.50 9.96 -8.76
N ILE A 32 -18.52 10.40 -9.55
CA ILE A 32 -18.68 11.47 -10.55
C ILE A 32 -19.30 10.89 -11.84
N PHE A 33 -18.60 9.94 -12.45
CA PHE A 33 -18.95 9.42 -13.78
C PHE A 33 -20.03 8.34 -13.75
N GLY A 34 -20.36 7.77 -12.59
CA GLY A 34 -21.49 6.86 -12.47
C GLY A 34 -22.86 7.58 -12.47
N THR A 35 -22.88 8.91 -12.40
CA THR A 35 -24.14 9.68 -12.46
C THR A 35 -24.66 9.75 -13.90
N LYS A 36 -26.00 9.85 -14.05
CA LYS A 36 -26.64 9.96 -15.37
C LYS A 36 -26.20 11.21 -16.16
N ALA A 37 -25.87 12.30 -15.45
CA ALA A 37 -25.40 13.55 -16.07
C ALA A 37 -24.10 13.38 -16.85
N PHE A 38 -23.26 12.41 -16.46
CA PHE A 38 -22.01 12.06 -17.14
C PHE A 38 -22.10 10.77 -17.95
N GLY A 39 -23.33 10.31 -18.28
CA GLY A 39 -23.55 9.09 -19.07
C GLY A 39 -23.48 7.78 -18.29
N GLY A 40 -23.39 7.84 -16.96
CA GLY A 40 -23.42 6.66 -16.10
C GLY A 40 -24.83 6.10 -15.86
N MET A 41 -24.91 4.91 -15.26
CA MET A 41 -26.18 4.20 -15.01
C MET A 41 -27.06 4.89 -13.95
N GLY A 42 -26.52 5.83 -13.16
CA GLY A 42 -27.19 6.40 -11.99
C GLY A 42 -27.19 5.45 -10.80
N GLY A 43 -27.90 5.82 -9.72
CA GLY A 43 -27.92 5.03 -8.49
C GLY A 43 -26.63 5.11 -7.66
N VAL A 44 -25.64 5.89 -8.11
CA VAL A 44 -24.43 6.21 -7.35
C VAL A 44 -24.58 7.57 -6.67
N SER A 45 -24.10 7.67 -5.44
CA SER A 45 -23.98 8.92 -4.70
C SER A 45 -22.51 9.29 -4.57
N LEU A 46 -22.12 10.49 -5.03
CA LEU A 46 -20.76 11.00 -4.87
C LEU A 46 -20.35 11.06 -3.40
N ILE A 47 -21.27 11.51 -2.53
CA ILE A 47 -21.00 11.56 -1.08
C ILE A 47 -20.76 10.16 -0.54
N SER A 48 -21.55 9.16 -0.95
CA SER A 48 -21.35 7.77 -0.51
C SER A 48 -20.01 7.22 -1.00
N GLN A 49 -19.59 7.53 -2.22
CA GLN A 49 -18.28 7.10 -2.74
C GLN A 49 -17.10 7.77 -2.04
N ILE A 50 -17.21 9.07 -1.71
CA ILE A 50 -16.20 9.78 -0.92
C ILE A 50 -16.11 9.16 0.47
N ILE A 51 -17.23 9.00 1.18
CA ILE A 51 -17.25 8.41 2.52
C ILE A 51 -16.71 6.99 2.49
N GLY A 52 -17.13 6.16 1.54
CA GLY A 52 -16.64 4.79 1.39
C GLY A 52 -15.14 4.73 1.14
N THR A 53 -14.64 5.57 0.23
CA THR A 53 -13.20 5.67 -0.08
C THR A 53 -12.38 6.08 1.14
N LEU A 54 -12.79 7.15 1.83
CA LEU A 54 -12.10 7.64 3.01
C LEU A 54 -12.19 6.64 4.18
N SER A 55 -13.33 5.97 4.33
CA SER A 55 -13.50 4.95 5.38
C SER A 55 -12.60 3.75 5.12
N GLY A 56 -12.52 3.28 3.87
CA GLY A 56 -11.61 2.20 3.47
C GLY A 56 -10.14 2.57 3.67
N LEU A 57 -9.73 3.76 3.23
CA LEU A 57 -8.37 4.28 3.46
C LEU A 57 -8.02 4.36 4.94
N THR A 58 -8.92 4.96 5.74
CA THR A 58 -8.71 5.14 7.18
C THR A 58 -8.61 3.79 7.88
N PHE A 59 -9.52 2.86 7.57
CA PHE A 59 -9.49 1.53 8.13
C PHE A 59 -8.20 0.77 7.75
N ALA A 60 -7.82 0.77 6.47
CA ALA A 60 -6.61 0.09 5.99
C ALA A 60 -5.34 0.65 6.64
N LEU A 61 -5.21 1.98 6.75
CA LEU A 61 -4.06 2.63 7.38
C LEU A 61 -3.98 2.33 8.88
N ILE A 62 -5.10 2.48 9.61
CA ILE A 62 -5.12 2.25 11.06
C ILE A 62 -4.88 0.78 11.39
N SER A 63 -5.64 -0.12 10.75
CA SER A 63 -5.52 -1.55 11.01
C SER A 63 -4.15 -2.10 10.61
N GLY A 64 -3.63 -1.70 9.44
CA GLY A 64 -2.29 -2.05 9.00
C GLY A 64 -1.22 -1.56 9.97
N TYR A 65 -1.26 -0.28 10.34
CA TYR A 65 -0.29 0.29 11.28
C TYR A 65 -0.30 -0.45 12.64
N ILE A 66 -1.49 -0.66 13.23
CA ILE A 66 -1.62 -1.37 14.50
C ILE A 66 -1.08 -2.79 14.38
N LEU A 67 -1.49 -3.53 13.35
CA LEU A 67 -1.08 -4.91 13.15
C LEU A 67 0.44 -5.04 12.98
N TYR A 68 1.03 -4.26 12.06
CA TYR A 68 2.47 -4.30 11.84
C TYR A 68 3.26 -3.84 13.06
N LYS A 69 2.75 -2.87 13.83
CA LYS A 69 3.44 -2.43 15.06
C LYS A 69 3.40 -3.50 16.16
N ILE A 70 2.29 -4.22 16.28
CA ILE A 70 2.19 -5.38 17.18
C ILE A 70 3.18 -6.46 16.74
N LEU A 71 3.19 -6.82 15.46
CA LEU A 71 4.10 -7.83 14.93
C LEU A 71 5.58 -7.45 15.14
N ASP A 72 5.93 -6.20 14.86
CA ASP A 72 7.26 -5.64 15.08
C ASP A 72 7.67 -5.74 16.57
N THR A 73 6.77 -5.42 17.48
CA THR A 73 7.06 -5.45 18.93
C THR A 73 7.16 -6.86 19.49
N VAL A 74 6.33 -7.79 19.00
CA VAL A 74 6.27 -9.17 19.53
C VAL A 74 7.32 -10.07 18.90
N PHE A 75 7.58 -9.91 17.59
CA PHE A 75 8.42 -10.83 16.83
C PHE A 75 9.67 -10.19 16.22
N GLY A 76 9.74 -8.86 16.10
CA GLY A 76 10.83 -8.18 15.40
C GLY A 76 10.87 -8.56 13.92
N ILE A 77 9.95 -8.01 13.12
CA ILE A 77 9.77 -8.42 11.72
C ILE A 77 10.81 -7.84 10.74
N ARG A 78 11.67 -6.93 11.20
CA ARG A 78 12.73 -6.33 10.37
C ARG A 78 14.07 -6.98 10.69
N LEU A 79 14.84 -7.25 9.63
CA LEU A 79 16.21 -7.73 9.74
C LEU A 79 17.09 -6.73 10.49
N THR A 80 18.10 -7.24 11.20
CA THR A 80 19.18 -6.41 11.72
C THR A 80 19.95 -5.75 10.57
N ILE A 81 20.70 -4.68 10.87
CA ILE A 81 21.50 -3.98 9.85
C ILE A 81 22.50 -4.92 9.16
N GLU A 82 23.12 -5.83 9.92
CA GLU A 82 24.07 -6.82 9.38
C GLU A 82 23.35 -7.85 8.50
N GLU A 83 22.17 -8.32 8.90
CA GLU A 83 21.38 -9.26 8.11
C GLU A 83 20.81 -8.64 6.83
N GLU A 84 20.37 -7.38 6.89
CA GLU A 84 19.90 -6.60 5.74
C GLU A 84 21.05 -6.35 4.76
N TYR A 85 22.27 -6.06 5.25
CA TYR A 85 23.48 -5.93 4.44
C TYR A 85 23.86 -7.23 3.72
N ASN A 86 23.80 -8.37 4.41
CA ASN A 86 24.09 -9.68 3.83
C ASN A 86 22.99 -10.18 2.86
N GLY A 87 21.79 -9.61 2.93
CA GLY A 87 20.63 -9.99 2.12
C GLY A 87 19.82 -11.14 2.71
N ALA A 88 18.51 -11.12 2.47
CA ALA A 88 17.56 -12.08 3.05
C ALA A 88 17.84 -13.54 2.61
N ASP A 89 18.34 -13.76 1.40
CA ASP A 89 18.67 -15.10 0.88
C ASP A 89 19.69 -15.82 1.76
N ILE A 90 20.73 -15.11 2.22
CA ILE A 90 21.77 -15.65 3.10
C ILE A 90 21.34 -15.58 4.57
N SER A 91 20.76 -14.45 4.98
CA SER A 91 20.42 -14.18 6.38
C SER A 91 19.27 -15.05 6.89
N ILE A 92 18.22 -15.24 6.08
CA ILE A 92 17.02 -16.03 6.43
C ILE A 92 17.09 -17.43 5.82
N HIS A 93 17.33 -17.52 4.51
CA HIS A 93 17.13 -18.77 3.76
C HIS A 93 18.39 -19.65 3.63
N LYS A 94 19.57 -19.13 3.99
CA LYS A 94 20.87 -19.83 3.90
C LYS A 94 21.19 -20.35 2.49
N ILE A 95 20.80 -19.60 1.45
CA ILE A 95 21.05 -19.90 0.04
C ILE A 95 21.75 -18.73 -0.67
N ASN A 96 22.39 -19.02 -1.80
CA ASN A 96 22.93 -17.98 -2.69
C ASN A 96 21.85 -17.49 -3.67
N SER A 97 21.88 -16.20 -4.00
CA SER A 97 20.96 -15.55 -4.94
C SER A 97 21.32 -15.78 -6.41
N THR A 98 22.53 -16.26 -6.67
CA THR A 98 23.04 -16.64 -8.00
C THR A 98 23.54 -18.08 -7.98
N SER A 99 23.47 -18.77 -9.12
CA SER A 99 24.10 -20.08 -9.28
C SER A 99 25.60 -19.97 -9.09
N SER A 100 26.18 -20.91 -8.34
CA SER A 100 27.62 -21.10 -8.31
C SER A 100 28.04 -21.70 -9.65
N ASP A 101 28.79 -20.94 -10.45
CA ASP A 101 29.70 -21.51 -11.45
C ASP A 101 30.94 -22.08 -10.74
#